data_AF-A0A0C9TAI4-F1
#
_entry.id   AF-A0A0C9TAI4-F1
#
_cell.length_a   1.000
_cell.length_b   1.000
_cell.length_c   1.000
_cell.angle_alpha   90.00
_cell.angle_beta   90.00
_cell.angle_gamma   90.00
#
_symmetry.space_group_name_H-M   'P 1'
#
loop_
_entity.id
_entity.type
_entity.pdbx_description
1 polymer ?
#
loop_
_entity_poly.entity_id
_entity_poly.type
_entity_poly.pdbx_seq_one_letter_code
_entity_poly.pdbx_strand_id
1 'polypeptide(L)'
;TSDDPLQPGLTDLKDTLAEAAQVRNLKQAGHPEKRRKRELDPAMDYLINAEKHAGLMCRRKVFDVCFENDAADGWREQTTATVYGWHHLNDMGPSIMMWNATVERIIDCAHHRKITSVPELKRETGWSDADQFGSEIIALVQRHAAPLPTPFVSTPLRLTASGTVNTALPLLLDTAPASPCPPPNTSAPKRKNRCGACGQEGHNARNRTCSKHPSHTATAAGKENVHILFAFLSILS
;
A
#
# COMPACT_ATOMS: atom_id res chain seq x y z
N THR A 1 7.63 -11.86 -72.50
CA THR A 1 8.85 -12.48 -71.95
C THR A 1 9.59 -11.37 -71.23
N SER A 2 9.54 -11.26 -69.92
CA SER A 2 9.72 -12.35 -68.95
C SER A 2 8.95 -12.07 -67.66
N ASP A 3 8.36 -13.14 -67.14
CA ASP A 3 7.76 -13.24 -65.81
C ASP A 3 8.83 -13.23 -64.72
N ASP A 4 8.48 -12.59 -63.60
CA ASP A 4 9.27 -12.51 -62.37
C ASP A 4 8.57 -13.37 -61.30
N PRO A 5 9.22 -14.43 -60.80
CA PRO A 5 8.80 -15.03 -59.55
C PRO A 5 9.98 -15.17 -58.59
N LEU A 6 9.80 -14.72 -57.33
CA LEU A 6 10.19 -15.47 -56.12
C LEU A 6 9.95 -14.63 -54.86
N GLN A 7 8.93 -15.01 -54.09
CA GLN A 7 8.86 -14.77 -52.65
C GLN A 7 8.37 -16.05 -51.95
N PRO A 8 9.29 -16.97 -51.56
CA PRO A 8 8.99 -18.04 -50.62
C PRO A 8 9.59 -17.67 -49.25
N GLY A 9 8.79 -17.23 -48.29
CA GLY A 9 9.33 -16.92 -46.96
C GLY A 9 8.33 -16.53 -45.87
N LEU A 10 7.07 -16.25 -46.23
CA LEU A 10 6.08 -15.79 -45.24
C LEU A 10 5.21 -16.91 -44.64
N THR A 11 5.11 -18.07 -45.31
CA THR A 11 4.34 -19.22 -44.82
C THR A 11 5.12 -19.98 -43.75
N ASP A 12 6.43 -20.14 -43.94
CA ASP A 12 7.32 -20.91 -43.04
C ASP A 12 7.45 -20.27 -41.65
N LEU A 13 7.34 -18.94 -41.56
CA LEU A 13 7.37 -18.20 -40.28
C LEU A 13 6.07 -18.36 -39.48
N LYS A 14 4.94 -18.57 -40.16
CA LYS A 14 3.64 -18.76 -39.49
C LYS A 14 3.51 -20.19 -38.96
N ASP A 15 4.03 -21.15 -39.70
CA ASP A 15 4.01 -22.56 -39.32
C ASP A 15 4.95 -22.80 -38.12
N THR A 16 6.13 -22.17 -38.11
CA THR A 16 7.04 -22.21 -36.96
C THR A 16 6.49 -21.54 -35.69
N LEU A 17 5.69 -20.47 -35.82
CA LEU A 17 5.04 -19.82 -34.67
C LEU A 17 3.90 -20.66 -34.09
N ALA A 18 3.13 -21.34 -34.95
CA ALA A 18 2.05 -22.24 -34.55
C ALA A 18 2.60 -23.50 -33.85
N GLU A 19 3.70 -24.06 -34.34
CA GLU A 19 4.39 -25.19 -33.73
C GLU A 19 4.98 -24.83 -32.36
N ALA A 20 5.59 -23.65 -32.22
CA ALA A 20 6.08 -23.15 -30.93
C ALA A 20 4.96 -22.94 -29.89
N ALA A 21 3.74 -22.59 -30.32
CA ALA A 21 2.57 -22.46 -29.43
C ALA A 21 2.03 -23.83 -28.97
N GLN A 22 2.12 -24.86 -29.81
CA GLN A 22 1.74 -26.23 -29.44
C GLN A 22 2.74 -26.88 -28.47
N VAL A 23 4.04 -26.64 -28.65
CA VAL A 23 5.08 -27.13 -27.70
C VAL A 23 4.90 -26.52 -26.30
N ARG A 24 4.41 -25.28 -26.19
CA ARG A 24 4.09 -24.64 -24.90
C ARG A 24 2.90 -25.29 -24.18
N ASN A 25 1.90 -25.79 -24.92
CA ASN A 25 0.71 -26.43 -24.34
C ASN A 25 0.98 -27.85 -23.82
N LEU A 26 1.86 -28.63 -24.46
CA LEU A 26 2.19 -29.97 -23.95
C LEU A 26 3.13 -29.96 -22.73
N LYS A 27 3.96 -28.92 -22.57
CA LYS A 27 4.97 -28.89 -21.50
C LYS A 27 4.42 -28.49 -20.11
N GLN A 28 3.17 -28.04 -20.02
CA GLN A 28 2.48 -27.77 -18.73
C GLN A 28 1.88 -29.02 -18.09
N ALA A 29 1.97 -30.20 -18.72
CA ALA A 29 1.31 -31.42 -18.25
C ALA A 29 2.18 -32.34 -17.37
N GLY A 30 3.38 -31.94 -16.95
CA GLY A 30 4.33 -32.88 -16.34
C GLY A 30 5.21 -32.30 -15.24
N HIS A 31 4.63 -31.96 -14.08
CA HIS A 31 5.43 -31.85 -12.85
C HIS A 31 4.63 -32.15 -11.57
N PRO A 32 4.32 -33.43 -11.25
CA PRO A 32 3.73 -33.79 -9.96
C PRO A 32 4.84 -34.05 -8.93
N GLU A 33 5.68 -33.05 -8.64
CA GLU A 33 6.72 -33.22 -7.61
C GLU A 33 6.21 -32.71 -6.26
N LYS A 34 5.54 -33.62 -5.57
CA LYS A 34 5.63 -33.88 -4.13
C LYS A 34 5.92 -32.68 -3.21
N ARG A 35 5.17 -31.57 -3.35
CA ARG A 35 4.85 -30.79 -2.16
C ARG A 35 3.94 -31.68 -1.33
N ARG A 36 4.51 -32.43 -0.38
CA ARG A 36 3.73 -33.19 0.60
C ARG A 36 2.74 -32.19 1.18
N LYS A 37 1.48 -32.30 0.76
CA LYS A 37 0.36 -31.52 1.24
C LYS A 37 0.29 -31.89 2.72
N ARG A 38 0.94 -31.10 3.57
CA ARG A 38 0.73 -31.21 5.01
C ARG A 38 -0.77 -31.03 5.13
N GLU A 39 -1.47 -32.04 5.59
CA GLU A 39 -2.88 -31.88 5.94
C GLU A 39 -2.92 -30.68 6.87
N LEU A 40 -3.49 -29.59 6.37
CA LEU A 40 -3.75 -28.42 7.18
C LEU A 40 -4.67 -28.91 8.27
N ASP A 41 -4.30 -28.62 9.52
CA ASP A 41 -5.15 -28.93 10.65
C ASP A 41 -6.58 -28.46 10.34
N PRO A 42 -7.61 -29.30 10.55
CA PRO A 42 -8.98 -28.97 10.16
C PRO A 42 -9.44 -27.62 10.71
N ALA A 43 -9.03 -27.22 11.92
CA ALA A 43 -9.39 -25.93 12.49
C ALA A 43 -8.76 -24.76 11.72
N MET A 44 -7.52 -24.92 11.22
CA MET A 44 -6.88 -23.91 10.36
C MET A 44 -7.55 -23.82 8.99
N ASP A 45 -8.00 -24.95 8.43
CA ASP A 45 -8.75 -24.96 7.17
C ASP A 45 -10.08 -24.21 7.29
N TYR A 46 -10.79 -24.38 8.42
CA TYR A 46 -12.01 -23.61 8.72
C TYR A 46 -11.77 -22.10 8.82
N LEU A 47 -10.59 -21.66 9.28
CA LEU A 47 -10.25 -20.23 9.36
C LEU A 47 -9.92 -19.64 7.99
N ILE A 48 -9.16 -20.37 7.17
CA ILE A 48 -8.74 -19.92 5.83
C ILE A 48 -9.91 -19.95 4.85
N ASN A 49 -10.74 -21.00 4.90
CA ASN A 49 -11.88 -21.20 4.00
C ASN A 49 -13.22 -20.81 4.62
N ALA A 50 -13.24 -19.99 5.67
CA ALA A 50 -14.45 -19.62 6.41
C ALA A 50 -15.59 -19.11 5.50
N GLU A 51 -15.25 -18.41 4.41
CA GLU A 51 -16.21 -17.93 3.41
C GLU A 51 -16.98 -19.04 2.66
N LYS A 52 -16.37 -20.23 2.52
CA LYS A 52 -16.95 -21.39 1.84
C LYS A 52 -17.82 -22.24 2.75
N HIS A 53 -17.71 -22.04 4.08
CA HIS A 53 -18.50 -22.76 5.06
C HIS A 53 -19.80 -22.02 5.35
N ALA A 54 -20.92 -22.62 4.94
CA ALA A 54 -22.25 -22.11 5.24
C ALA A 54 -22.43 -21.93 6.76
N GLY A 55 -22.78 -20.72 7.19
CA GLY A 55 -23.06 -20.38 8.58
C GLY A 55 -22.01 -19.55 9.30
N LEU A 56 -20.79 -19.41 8.75
CA LEU A 56 -19.76 -18.51 9.28
C LEU A 56 -19.81 -17.16 8.54
N MET A 57 -20.85 -16.38 8.81
CA MET A 57 -20.96 -15.01 8.29
C MET A 57 -20.03 -14.10 9.11
N CYS A 58 -18.73 -14.10 8.80
CA CYS A 58 -17.80 -13.15 9.39
C CYS A 58 -18.30 -11.73 9.09
N ARG A 59 -18.80 -11.03 10.12
CA ARG A 59 -19.39 -9.68 9.97
C ARG A 59 -18.35 -8.61 9.61
N ARG A 60 -17.08 -8.90 9.86
CA ARG A 60 -15.98 -8.13 9.27
C ARG A 60 -15.69 -8.80 7.94
N LYS A 61 -16.02 -8.13 6.84
CA LYS A 61 -15.19 -8.29 5.65
C LYS A 61 -13.76 -8.08 6.16
N VAL A 62 -12.94 -9.13 6.14
CA VAL A 62 -11.50 -8.90 6.09
C VAL A 62 -11.38 -8.05 4.85
N PHE A 63 -11.23 -6.74 5.06
CA PHE A 63 -11.01 -5.83 3.97
C PHE A 63 -9.76 -6.42 3.33
N ASP A 64 -9.87 -6.86 2.09
CA ASP A 64 -8.73 -7.12 1.23
C ASP A 64 -8.07 -5.73 1.02
N VAL A 65 -7.38 -5.26 2.07
CA VAL A 65 -6.42 -4.17 2.06
C VAL A 65 -5.04 -4.77 1.77
N CYS A 66 -5.01 -6.02 1.31
CA CYS A 66 -4.01 -6.41 0.36
C CYS A 66 -4.37 -5.66 -0.91
N PHE A 67 -3.68 -4.56 -1.15
CA PHE A 67 -3.38 -4.20 -2.53
C PHE A 67 -3.07 -5.47 -3.30
N GLU A 68 -3.48 -5.50 -4.56
CA GLU A 68 -3.32 -6.63 -5.47
C GLU A 68 -1.83 -6.99 -5.63
N ASN A 69 -1.26 -7.66 -4.62
CA ASN A 69 0.09 -8.17 -4.61
C ASN A 69 0.25 -9.03 -5.86
N ASP A 70 -0.79 -9.77 -6.24
CA ASP A 70 -0.88 -10.54 -7.47
C ASP A 70 -0.53 -9.73 -8.73
N ALA A 71 -0.95 -8.46 -8.84
CA ALA A 71 -0.64 -7.63 -10.00
C ALA A 71 0.82 -7.18 -10.01
N ALA A 72 1.35 -6.74 -8.86
CA ALA A 72 2.75 -6.34 -8.74
C ALA A 72 3.69 -7.56 -8.83
N ASP A 73 3.28 -8.71 -8.31
CA ASP A 73 4.01 -9.98 -8.31
C ASP A 73 4.01 -10.57 -9.71
N GLY A 74 2.85 -10.64 -10.37
CA GLY A 74 2.74 -11.08 -11.76
C GLY A 74 3.57 -10.21 -12.70
N TRP A 75 3.59 -8.89 -12.49
CA TRP A 75 4.49 -8.00 -13.23
C TRP A 75 5.97 -8.32 -12.95
N ARG A 76 6.38 -8.57 -11.70
CA ARG A 76 7.78 -8.93 -11.40
C ARG A 76 8.17 -10.25 -12.03
N GLU A 77 7.31 -11.26 -12.00
CA GLU A 77 7.57 -12.57 -12.63
C GLU A 77 7.75 -12.42 -14.14
N GLN A 78 6.81 -11.74 -14.79
CA GLN A 78 6.86 -11.52 -16.23
C GLN A 78 8.10 -10.72 -16.65
N THR A 79 8.40 -9.63 -15.95
CA THR A 79 9.55 -8.78 -16.25
C THR A 79 10.86 -9.52 -15.99
N THR A 80 10.95 -10.30 -14.90
CA THR A 80 12.14 -11.12 -14.61
C THR A 80 12.38 -12.16 -15.70
N ALA A 81 11.33 -12.89 -16.12
CA ALA A 81 11.44 -13.85 -17.20
C ALA A 81 11.85 -13.21 -18.54
N THR A 82 11.43 -11.97 -18.78
CA THR A 82 11.73 -11.23 -20.01
C THR A 82 13.16 -10.68 -20.01
N VAL A 83 13.60 -10.09 -18.91
CA VAL A 83 14.91 -9.40 -18.81
C VAL A 83 16.05 -10.40 -18.53
N TYR A 84 15.84 -11.35 -17.63
CA TYR A 84 16.87 -12.29 -17.16
C TYR A 84 16.67 -13.71 -17.68
N GLY A 85 15.52 -14.01 -18.30
CA GLY A 85 15.19 -15.34 -18.79
C GLY A 85 14.55 -16.24 -17.74
N TRP A 86 13.90 -17.29 -18.22
CA TRP A 86 13.10 -18.19 -17.39
C TRP A 86 13.93 -18.95 -16.33
N HIS A 87 15.19 -19.25 -16.61
CA HIS A 87 16.09 -19.91 -15.66
C HIS A 87 16.32 -19.04 -14.42
N HIS A 88 16.59 -17.74 -14.59
CA HIS A 88 16.77 -16.80 -13.48
C HIS A 88 15.51 -16.67 -12.63
N LEU A 89 14.33 -16.67 -13.25
CA LEU A 89 13.06 -16.64 -12.52
C LEU A 89 12.90 -17.89 -11.62
N ASN A 90 13.30 -19.08 -12.06
CA ASN A 90 13.21 -20.29 -11.22
C ASN A 90 14.27 -20.33 -10.11
N ASP A 91 15.50 -19.91 -10.41
CA ASP A 91 16.62 -20.06 -9.47
C ASP A 91 16.63 -18.97 -8.40
N MET A 92 16.30 -17.73 -8.77
CA MET A 92 16.37 -16.55 -7.88
C MET A 92 15.01 -15.92 -7.59
N GLY A 93 13.98 -16.27 -8.34
CA GLY A 93 12.64 -15.70 -8.16
C GLY A 93 12.48 -14.27 -8.70
N PRO A 94 11.26 -13.73 -8.64
CA PRO A 94 10.94 -12.39 -9.13
C PRO A 94 11.54 -11.26 -8.28
N SER A 95 12.06 -11.57 -7.08
CA SER A 95 12.68 -10.59 -6.18
C SER A 95 13.99 -10.00 -6.70
N ILE A 96 14.63 -10.63 -7.70
CA ILE A 96 15.83 -10.07 -8.34
C ILE A 96 15.54 -8.76 -9.06
N MET A 97 14.32 -8.61 -9.60
CA MET A 97 13.91 -7.44 -10.34
C MET A 97 13.58 -6.26 -9.42
N MET A 98 12.88 -6.54 -8.32
CA MET A 98 12.47 -5.53 -7.35
C MET A 98 12.27 -6.20 -6.00
N TRP A 99 12.98 -5.69 -4.98
CA TRP A 99 12.90 -6.25 -3.63
C TRP A 99 11.50 -6.10 -3.03
N ASN A 100 11.12 -7.05 -2.18
CA ASN A 100 9.80 -7.05 -1.53
C ASN A 100 9.54 -5.77 -0.72
N ALA A 101 10.56 -5.24 -0.03
CA ALA A 101 10.44 -3.99 0.72
C ALA A 101 10.10 -2.79 -0.19
N THR A 102 10.59 -2.79 -1.43
CA THR A 102 10.25 -1.77 -2.43
C THR A 102 8.79 -1.92 -2.87
N VAL A 103 8.34 -3.14 -3.11
CA VAL A 103 6.94 -3.45 -3.49
C VAL A 103 5.98 -2.99 -2.39
N GLU A 104 6.22 -3.40 -1.14
CA GLU A 104 5.41 -3.00 0.01
C GLU A 104 5.33 -1.47 0.15
N ARG A 105 6.45 -0.78 -0.08
CA ARG A 105 6.49 0.68 -0.04
C ARG A 105 5.72 1.34 -1.18
N ILE A 106 5.74 0.76 -2.38
CA ILE A 106 4.95 1.21 -3.53
C ILE A 106 3.47 1.09 -3.21
N ILE A 107 3.07 -0.05 -2.65
CA ILE A 107 1.70 -0.34 -2.22
C ILE A 107 1.23 0.68 -1.19
N ASP A 108 2.03 0.92 -0.15
CA ASP A 108 1.71 1.92 0.87
C ASP A 108 1.57 3.32 0.27
N CYS A 109 2.46 3.69 -0.64
CA CYS A 109 2.38 4.99 -1.32
C CYS A 109 1.16 5.08 -2.23
N ALA A 110 0.78 4.00 -2.91
CA ALA A 110 -0.39 3.91 -3.76
C ALA A 110 -1.69 4.05 -2.96
N HIS A 111 -1.79 3.38 -1.80
CA HIS A 111 -2.92 3.52 -0.87
C HIS A 111 -3.12 4.98 -0.43
N HIS A 112 -2.02 5.70 -0.21
CA HIS A 112 -2.04 7.11 0.17
C HIS A 112 -2.03 8.08 -1.03
N ARG A 113 -2.06 7.57 -2.27
CA ARG A 113 -1.99 8.36 -3.51
C ARG A 113 -0.79 9.31 -3.57
N LYS A 114 0.34 8.92 -2.98
CA LYS A 114 1.59 9.69 -2.94
C LYS A 114 2.42 9.59 -4.21
N ILE A 115 2.21 8.54 -5.00
CA ILE A 115 2.96 8.27 -6.23
C ILE A 115 2.02 8.31 -7.42
N THR A 116 2.02 9.45 -8.13
CA THR A 116 1.23 9.63 -9.37
C THR A 116 2.11 9.72 -10.61
N SER A 117 3.42 9.87 -10.41
CA SER A 117 4.42 10.02 -11.47
C SER A 117 5.72 9.30 -11.13
N VAL A 118 6.52 9.00 -12.15
CA VAL A 118 7.82 8.30 -12.01
C VAL A 118 8.80 9.05 -11.08
N PRO A 119 8.94 10.39 -11.13
CA PRO A 119 9.81 11.11 -10.20
C PRO A 119 9.38 10.96 -8.74
N GLU A 120 8.08 10.89 -8.46
CA GLU A 120 7.56 10.65 -7.11
C GLU A 120 7.82 9.21 -6.66
N LEU A 121 7.62 8.23 -7.55
CA LEU A 121 7.97 6.83 -7.28
C LEU A 121 9.44 6.72 -6.87
N LYS A 122 10.35 7.33 -7.64
CA LYS A 122 11.79 7.33 -7.36
C LYS A 122 12.13 8.03 -6.05
N ARG A 123 11.52 9.19 -5.79
CA ARG A 123 11.73 9.94 -4.54
C ARG A 123 11.24 9.18 -3.31
N GLU A 124 10.07 8.57 -3.39
CA GLU A 124 9.50 7.86 -2.25
C GLU A 124 10.24 6.54 -2.01
N THR A 125 10.52 5.74 -3.05
CA THR A 125 11.04 4.37 -2.90
C THR A 125 12.56 4.27 -2.95
N GLY A 126 13.25 5.21 -3.58
CA GLY A 126 14.68 5.12 -3.87
C GLY A 126 15.05 4.04 -4.90
N TRP A 127 14.06 3.45 -5.60
CA TRP A 127 14.31 2.37 -6.56
C TRP A 127 15.05 2.91 -7.80
N SER A 128 16.22 2.34 -8.08
CA SER A 128 17.10 2.77 -9.18
C SER A 128 16.47 2.59 -10.55
N ASP A 129 15.70 1.52 -10.75
CA ASP A 129 15.20 1.13 -12.06
C ASP A 129 13.82 1.77 -12.36
N ALA A 130 13.39 2.70 -11.50
CA ALA A 130 12.18 3.47 -11.71
C ALA A 130 12.21 4.28 -13.02
N ASP A 131 13.38 4.67 -13.52
CA ASP A 131 13.49 5.38 -14.80
C ASP A 131 13.12 4.49 -15.99
N GLN A 132 13.39 3.18 -15.89
CA GLN A 132 13.13 2.20 -16.94
C GLN A 132 11.73 1.60 -16.83
N PHE A 133 11.31 1.24 -15.62
CA PHE A 133 10.07 0.47 -15.38
C PHE A 133 8.98 1.26 -14.66
N GLY A 134 9.29 2.47 -14.19
CA GLY A 134 8.38 3.23 -13.34
C GLY A 134 7.10 3.65 -14.05
N SER A 135 7.11 3.86 -15.36
CA SER A 135 5.90 4.19 -16.12
C SER A 135 4.88 3.05 -16.10
N GLU A 136 5.35 1.80 -16.29
CA GLU A 136 4.50 0.60 -16.21
C GLU A 136 3.96 0.41 -14.80
N ILE A 137 4.79 0.58 -13.77
CA ILE A 137 4.37 0.49 -12.37
C ILE A 137 3.34 1.57 -12.02
N ILE A 138 3.53 2.82 -12.47
CA ILE A 138 2.55 3.89 -12.25
C ILE A 138 1.23 3.57 -12.95
N ALA A 139 1.27 3.03 -14.18
CA ALA A 139 0.06 2.61 -14.88
C ALA A 139 -0.67 1.46 -14.14
N LEU A 140 0.10 0.52 -13.56
CA LEU A 140 -0.43 -0.56 -12.74
C LEU A 140 -1.08 0.00 -11.46
N VAL A 141 -0.39 0.89 -10.75
CA VAL A 141 -0.92 1.57 -9.57
C VAL A 141 -2.22 2.34 -9.89
N GLN A 142 -2.26 3.07 -11.00
CA GLN A 142 -3.45 3.83 -11.40
C GLN A 142 -4.63 2.93 -11.77
N ARG A 143 -4.37 1.78 -12.41
CA ARG A 143 -5.40 0.79 -12.76
C ARG A 143 -6.05 0.18 -11.52
N HIS A 144 -5.25 -0.06 -10.48
CA HIS A 144 -5.67 -0.77 -9.26
C HIS A 144 -5.96 0.14 -8.07
N ALA A 145 -5.76 1.46 -8.23
CA ALA A 145 -6.14 2.43 -7.21
C ALA A 145 -7.66 2.44 -7.04
N ALA A 146 -8.14 1.89 -5.92
CA ALA A 146 -9.56 1.92 -5.59
C ALA A 146 -10.12 3.36 -5.66
N PRO A 147 -11.31 3.56 -6.25
CA PRO A 147 -12.03 4.82 -6.13
C PRO A 147 -12.15 5.15 -4.64
N LEU A 148 -11.66 6.33 -4.23
CA LEU A 148 -11.78 6.75 -2.84
C LEU A 148 -13.28 6.81 -2.53
N PRO A 149 -13.79 6.07 -1.54
CA PRO A 149 -15.17 6.24 -1.14
C PRO A 149 -15.29 7.70 -0.69
N THR A 150 -16.03 8.51 -1.44
CA THR A 150 -16.29 9.90 -1.09
C THR A 150 -17.09 9.88 0.22
N PRO A 151 -16.51 10.26 1.38
CA PRO A 151 -17.17 9.98 2.65
C PRO A 151 -18.31 10.97 2.96
N PHE A 152 -18.54 11.96 2.11
CA PHE A 152 -19.50 13.03 2.39
C PHE A 152 -20.21 13.47 1.11
N VAL A 153 -21.15 12.65 0.64
CA VAL A 153 -22.37 13.27 0.09
C VAL A 153 -23.22 13.55 1.32
N SER A 154 -23.06 14.74 1.90
CA SER A 154 -24.01 15.26 2.86
C SER A 154 -25.34 15.37 2.13
N THR A 155 -26.15 14.31 2.19
CA THR A 155 -27.54 14.38 1.78
C THR A 155 -28.14 15.51 2.60
N PRO A 156 -28.51 16.66 2.01
CA PRO A 156 -29.07 17.75 2.80
C PRO A 156 -30.34 17.19 3.44
N LEU A 157 -30.39 17.21 4.77
CA LEU A 157 -31.61 16.91 5.52
C LEU A 157 -32.70 17.81 4.96
N ARG A 158 -33.67 17.22 4.26
CA ARG A 158 -34.87 17.95 3.86
C ARG A 158 -35.56 18.41 5.15
N LEU A 159 -35.59 19.72 5.36
CA LEU A 159 -36.48 20.35 6.32
C LEU A 159 -37.92 20.07 5.88
N THR A 160 -38.57 19.14 6.59
CA THR A 160 -40.01 18.93 6.46
C THR A 160 -40.72 20.09 7.16
N ALA A 161 -41.02 21.15 6.41
CA ALA A 161 -41.92 22.21 6.86
C ALA A 161 -43.33 21.92 6.33
N SER A 162 -44.27 21.61 7.23
CA SER A 162 -45.73 21.68 7.07
C SER A 162 -46.35 21.42 8.46
N GLY A 163 -47.16 22.29 9.09
CA GLY A 163 -47.70 23.58 8.65
C GLY A 163 -48.32 24.38 9.82
N THR A 164 -48.31 25.70 9.63
CA THR A 164 -49.35 26.72 9.90
C THR A 164 -50.32 26.59 11.08
N VAL A 165 -50.23 27.52 12.05
CA VAL A 165 -51.31 28.50 12.30
C VAL A 165 -50.75 29.85 12.79
N ASN A 166 -51.29 30.90 12.19
CA ASN A 166 -51.01 32.34 12.23
C ASN A 166 -50.90 32.96 13.65
N THR A 167 -50.22 34.11 13.78
CA THR A 167 -50.80 35.40 14.26
C THR A 167 -49.77 36.56 14.23
N ALA A 168 -50.16 37.61 13.49
CA ALA A 168 -49.82 39.04 13.59
C ALA A 168 -48.37 39.58 13.52
N LEU A 169 -48.14 40.43 12.50
CA LEU A 169 -47.18 41.55 12.45
C LEU A 169 -47.62 42.69 13.41
N PRO A 170 -46.72 43.62 13.78
CA PRO A 170 -46.58 44.83 12.95
C PRO A 170 -45.14 45.24 12.63
N LEU A 171 -45.05 45.88 11.47
CA LEU A 171 -43.96 46.69 10.93
C LEU A 171 -43.54 47.79 11.92
N LEU A 172 -42.25 48.01 12.14
CA LEU A 172 -41.67 49.34 12.35
C LEU A 172 -40.27 49.41 11.73
N LEU A 173 -40.11 50.42 10.88
CA LEU A 173 -38.91 50.80 10.14
C LEU A 173 -38.15 51.82 11.01
N ASP A 174 -36.86 51.62 11.28
CA ASP A 174 -35.97 52.76 11.56
C ASP A 174 -34.47 52.46 11.30
N THR A 175 -33.98 53.10 10.24
CA THR A 175 -32.75 53.89 10.08
C THR A 175 -31.48 53.63 10.93
N ALA A 176 -30.47 53.03 10.27
CA ALA A 176 -28.99 53.29 10.31
C ALA A 176 -28.21 53.24 11.66
N PRO A 177 -26.85 53.17 11.69
CA PRO A 177 -25.86 53.17 10.60
C PRO A 177 -24.83 52.02 10.65
N ALA A 178 -24.00 51.98 9.61
CA ALA A 178 -22.84 51.12 9.44
C ALA A 178 -21.89 51.11 10.66
N SER A 179 -21.40 49.93 11.00
CA SER A 179 -20.22 49.74 11.85
C SER A 179 -19.36 48.57 11.34
N PRO A 180 -18.05 48.62 11.58
CA PRO A 180 -17.05 48.12 10.64
C PRO A 180 -16.74 46.63 10.82
N CYS A 181 -16.39 45.99 9.71
CA CYS A 181 -15.72 44.70 9.72
C CYS A 181 -14.44 44.75 10.59
N PRO A 182 -14.20 43.80 11.51
CA PRO A 182 -12.87 43.55 12.00
C PRO A 182 -12.06 42.73 10.98
N PRO A 183 -10.76 43.02 10.81
CA PRO A 183 -9.88 42.35 9.86
C PRO A 183 -9.55 40.89 10.27
N PRO A 184 -9.03 40.08 9.32
CA PRO A 184 -8.60 38.72 9.58
C PRO A 184 -7.27 38.76 10.33
N ASN A 185 -7.15 37.99 11.42
CA ASN A 185 -5.93 37.38 11.97
C ASN A 185 -6.08 37.21 13.48
N THR A 186 -6.70 36.11 13.89
CA THR A 186 -6.42 35.52 15.20
C THR A 186 -6.35 34.03 14.98
N SER A 187 -5.13 33.53 14.85
CA SER A 187 -4.84 32.11 14.93
C SER A 187 -5.43 31.61 16.25
N ALA A 188 -6.32 30.62 16.16
CA ALA A 188 -6.81 29.90 17.31
C ALA A 188 -5.59 29.48 18.18
N PRO A 189 -5.63 29.65 19.51
CA PRO A 189 -4.49 29.32 20.35
C PRO A 189 -4.18 27.83 20.19
N LYS A 190 -3.07 27.52 19.50
CA LYS A 190 -2.55 26.16 19.40
C LYS A 190 -2.36 25.64 20.82
N ARG A 191 -3.07 24.57 21.17
CA ARG A 191 -2.90 23.88 22.45
C ARG A 191 -1.42 23.51 22.55
N LYS A 192 -0.72 24.10 23.52
CA LYS A 192 0.67 23.78 23.78
C LYS A 192 0.74 22.38 24.39
N ASN A 193 1.53 21.51 23.79
CA ASN A 193 1.71 20.16 24.31
C ASN A 193 2.39 20.23 25.67
N ARG A 194 1.76 19.60 26.67
CA ARG A 194 2.30 19.43 28.02
C ARG A 194 2.95 18.05 28.15
N CYS A 195 4.06 18.00 28.84
CA CYS A 195 4.71 16.74 29.16
C CYS A 195 3.83 15.91 30.09
N GLY A 196 3.44 14.69 29.67
CA GLY A 196 2.62 13.80 30.50
C GLY A 196 3.28 13.35 31.81
N ALA A 197 4.62 13.44 31.92
CA ALA A 197 5.35 13.03 33.12
C ALA A 197 5.53 14.16 34.15
N CYS A 198 5.91 15.37 33.71
CA CYS A 198 6.19 16.50 34.60
C CYS A 198 5.18 17.66 34.50
N GLY A 199 4.24 17.62 33.55
CA GLY A 199 3.20 18.64 33.35
C GLY A 199 3.65 19.94 32.68
N GLN A 200 4.96 20.14 32.48
CA GLN A 200 5.51 21.37 31.90
C GLN A 200 5.36 21.42 30.38
N GLU A 201 5.20 22.63 29.84
CA GLU A 201 5.09 22.89 28.40
C GLU A 201 6.46 22.93 27.71
N GLY A 202 6.51 22.72 26.40
CA GLY A 202 7.74 22.85 25.59
C GLY A 202 8.53 21.54 25.39
N HIS A 203 8.13 20.44 26.02
CA HIS A 203 8.68 19.11 25.77
C HIS A 203 7.63 18.01 26.02
N ASN A 204 7.90 16.77 25.58
CA ASN A 204 7.08 15.60 25.86
C ASN A 204 7.81 14.64 26.83
N ALA A 205 7.11 13.62 27.36
CA ALA A 205 7.66 12.70 28.35
C ALA A 205 8.86 11.87 27.86
N ARG A 206 9.09 11.79 26.54
CA ARG A 206 10.22 11.10 25.91
C ARG A 206 11.42 12.00 25.66
N ASN A 207 11.31 13.31 25.91
CA ASN A 207 12.41 14.22 25.72
C ASN A 207 13.38 14.17 26.92
N ARG A 208 14.70 14.10 26.66
CA ARG A 208 15.74 14.01 27.71
C ARG A 208 15.83 15.25 28.60
N THR A 209 15.24 16.36 28.15
CA THR A 209 15.07 17.59 28.93
C THR A 209 14.00 17.49 30.02
N CYS A 210 13.20 16.41 30.04
CA CYS A 210 12.24 16.17 31.12
C CYS A 210 12.98 15.73 32.40
N SER A 211 12.73 16.42 33.51
CA SER A 211 13.27 16.05 34.83
C SER A 211 12.85 14.66 35.30
N LYS A 212 11.73 14.12 34.80
CA LYS A 212 11.23 12.77 35.08
C LYS A 212 11.54 11.75 33.99
N HIS A 213 12.49 12.04 33.10
CA HIS A 213 12.87 11.11 32.04
C HIS A 213 13.47 9.81 32.62
N PRO A 214 13.20 8.63 32.04
CA PRO A 214 13.76 7.35 32.50
C PRO A 214 15.28 7.34 32.66
N SER A 215 16.00 8.12 31.83
CA SER A 215 17.45 8.23 31.93
C SER A 215 17.96 8.94 33.19
N HIS A 216 17.14 9.77 33.83
CA HIS A 216 17.50 10.48 35.08
C HIS A 216 17.05 9.72 36.32
N THR A 217 16.07 8.83 36.17
CA THR A 217 15.50 8.02 37.27
C THR A 217 16.16 6.64 37.38
N ALA A 218 16.88 6.17 36.36
CA ALA A 218 17.58 4.89 36.36
C ALA A 218 18.94 4.89 37.11
N THR A 219 19.40 6.03 37.64
CA THR A 219 20.73 6.12 38.28
C THR A 219 20.72 5.75 39.78
N ALA A 220 19.74 4.98 40.24
CA ALA A 220 19.66 4.50 41.63
C ALA A 220 19.12 3.06 41.71
N ALA A 221 19.64 2.15 40.88
CA ALA A 221 19.57 0.71 41.14
C ALA A 221 20.74 0.01 40.43
N GLY A 222 21.42 -0.86 41.17
CA GLY A 222 22.76 -1.34 40.89
C GLY A 222 22.92 -2.32 39.71
N LYS A 223 24.16 -2.34 39.22
CA LYS A 223 24.98 -3.49 38.80
C LYS A 223 24.23 -4.72 38.25
N GLU A 224 24.36 -4.94 36.94
CA GLU A 224 24.98 -6.13 36.34
C GLU A 224 24.77 -6.16 34.83
N ASN A 225 25.85 -6.13 34.04
CA ASN A 225 25.86 -6.59 32.64
C ASN A 225 27.32 -6.80 32.19
N VAL A 226 27.96 -7.83 32.76
CA VAL A 226 29.30 -8.30 32.34
C VAL A 226 29.19 -9.46 31.31
N HIS A 227 27.99 -9.85 30.88
CA HIS A 227 27.81 -11.08 30.09
C HIS A 227 27.75 -10.95 28.57
N ILE A 228 28.02 -9.78 27.97
CA ILE A 228 27.93 -9.61 26.50
C ILE A 228 29.28 -9.82 25.77
N LEU A 229 30.41 -9.92 26.49
CA LEU A 229 31.72 -10.04 25.83
C LEU A 229 32.15 -11.48 25.47
N PHE A 230 31.45 -12.52 25.94
CA PHE A 230 31.87 -13.92 25.71
C PHE A 230 31.28 -14.58 24.46
N ALA A 231 30.30 -13.97 23.78
CA ALA A 231 29.68 -14.57 22.60
C ALA A 231 30.41 -14.33 21.27
N PHE A 232 31.41 -13.44 21.23
CA PHE A 232 32.11 -13.07 19.99
C PHE A 232 33.38 -13.90 19.69
N LEU A 233 33.85 -14.73 20.62
CA LEU A 233 35.09 -15.51 20.44
C LEU A 233 34.88 -16.95 19.90
N SER A 234 33.64 -17.38 19.64
CA SER A 234 33.36 -18.74 19.14
C SER A 234 33.05 -18.84 17.65
N ILE A 235 33.25 -17.77 16.87
CA ILE A 235 33.01 -17.76 15.41
C ILE A 235 34.33 -17.84 14.60
N LEU A 236 35.49 -17.88 15.25
CA LEU A 236 36.80 -17.93 14.58
C LEU A 236 37.70 -19.06 15.12
N SER A 237 37.20 -20.30 15.15
CA SER A 237 38.03 -21.51 15.23
C SER A 237 37.38 -22.66 14.48
#